data_AF-A0A3S4RAX4-F1
#
_entry.id   AF-A0A3S4RAX4-F1
#
_cell.length_a   1.000
_cell.length_b   1.000
_cell.length_c   1.000
_cell.angle_alpha   90.00
_cell.angle_beta   90.00
_cell.angle_gamma   90.00
#
_symmetry.space_group_name_H-M   'P 1'
#
loop_
_entity.id
_entity.type
_entity.pdbx_description
1 polymer ?
#
loop_
_entity_poly.entity_id
_entity_poly.type
_entity_poly.pdbx_seq_one_letter_code
_entity_poly.pdbx_strand_id
1 'polypeptide(L)'
;MTAKPVDLPEEHGFHHGLGAEDRAAVAKEYAAPETAAGPTQFVRTVYHNGRSAGLQKQALEFEYQLDGQYSILAQMPAKTYADARDLFKRQGRQGAAATQRARTQLENRLTAYRAGFGDLTRAQAREWARAAMKQVAILHNPDQILGGHLAPSRDDRGTPIPGDHPVNSSLGSQNRTNAEVIDAAADRQIESGNGHLPMRFQVVLTNRRRNIRRLRAQQPPPALQRPAADLGSHQHTVPTPPSPSTPLSTGPPPAAASITAADIRQFLNIRKPAAAPRRQPGVLGVFRTVCFGVSGRLSAA
;
A
#
# COMPACT_ATOMS: atom_id res chain seq x y z
N MET A 1 33.26 -12.89 -6.46
CA MET A 1 32.81 -11.82 -7.39
C MET A 1 31.53 -11.21 -6.83
N THR A 2 31.43 -9.88 -6.75
CA THR A 2 30.16 -9.21 -6.43
C THR A 2 29.32 -9.10 -7.70
N ALA A 3 28.08 -9.59 -7.67
CA ALA A 3 27.16 -9.44 -8.79
C ALA A 3 26.92 -7.94 -9.08
N LYS A 4 26.90 -7.55 -10.36
CA LYS A 4 26.46 -6.20 -10.75
C LYS A 4 25.04 -5.98 -10.19
N PRO A 5 24.75 -4.84 -9.54
CA PRO A 5 23.39 -4.52 -9.11
C PRO A 5 22.46 -4.55 -10.33
N VAL A 6 21.34 -5.26 -10.21
CA VAL A 6 20.30 -5.27 -11.26
C VAL A 6 19.61 -3.92 -11.26
N ASP A 7 19.59 -3.27 -12.41
CA ASP A 7 18.95 -1.96 -12.57
C ASP A 7 17.44 -2.04 -12.32
N LEU A 8 16.87 -0.94 -11.85
CA LEU A 8 15.46 -0.86 -11.47
C LEU A 8 14.65 -0.26 -12.64
N PRO A 9 13.44 -0.77 -12.93
CA PRO A 9 12.58 -0.31 -14.01
C PRO A 9 11.89 1.01 -13.66
N GLU A 10 11.32 1.72 -14.63
CA GLU A 10 10.63 3.00 -14.36
C GLU A 10 9.11 2.96 -14.64
N GLU A 11 8.51 1.77 -14.71
CA GLU A 11 7.12 1.53 -15.16
C GLU A 11 6.07 2.34 -14.37
N HIS A 12 6.32 2.59 -13.08
CA HIS A 12 5.40 3.35 -12.24
C HIS A 12 5.85 4.79 -12.00
N GLY A 13 6.85 5.30 -12.74
CA GLY A 13 7.34 6.68 -12.65
C GLY A 13 8.25 6.94 -11.46
N PHE A 14 9.02 5.94 -11.03
CA PHE A 14 10.16 6.11 -10.13
C PHE A 14 11.44 6.21 -10.97
N HIS A 15 12.25 7.27 -10.79
CA HIS A 15 13.61 7.29 -11.29
C HIS A 15 14.60 6.91 -10.19
N HIS A 16 15.55 6.04 -10.51
CA HIS A 16 16.27 5.26 -9.49
C HIS A 16 17.70 5.72 -9.26
N GLY A 17 18.05 5.90 -7.98
CA GLY A 17 19.42 6.17 -7.53
C GLY A 17 20.33 4.93 -7.64
N LEU A 18 20.61 4.52 -8.88
CA LEU A 18 21.41 3.35 -9.23
C LEU A 18 22.93 3.61 -9.14
N GLY A 19 23.35 4.87 -9.16
CA GLY A 19 24.76 5.27 -9.04
C GLY A 19 25.37 5.18 -7.63
N ALA A 20 26.59 5.70 -7.54
CA ALA A 20 26.94 6.61 -6.46
C ALA A 20 26.71 8.05 -6.96
N GLU A 21 26.85 9.05 -6.10
CA GLU A 21 26.85 10.49 -6.42
C GLU A 21 25.58 11.16 -6.98
N ASP A 22 24.72 10.48 -7.76
CA ASP A 22 23.75 11.21 -8.58
C ASP A 22 22.72 12.04 -7.78
N ARG A 23 22.71 13.35 -8.06
CA ARG A 23 21.73 14.33 -7.54
C ARG A 23 20.41 14.26 -8.30
N ALA A 24 20.40 13.74 -9.53
CA ALA A 24 19.23 13.55 -10.38
C ALA A 24 18.51 12.20 -10.14
N ALA A 25 18.72 11.57 -8.98
CA ALA A 25 17.91 10.43 -8.53
C ALA A 25 16.48 10.87 -8.16
N VAL A 26 15.65 11.16 -9.18
CA VAL A 26 14.26 11.64 -9.07
C VAL A 26 13.33 10.51 -8.66
N ALA A 27 13.46 10.15 -7.40
CA ALA A 27 12.44 9.48 -6.61
C ALA A 27 11.04 10.04 -6.91
N LYS A 28 10.05 9.16 -7.07
CA LYS A 28 8.71 9.54 -7.54
C LYS A 28 8.11 10.62 -6.64
N GLU A 29 7.77 11.76 -7.24
CA GLU A 29 7.04 12.82 -6.55
C GLU A 29 5.53 12.55 -6.60
N TYR A 30 4.87 12.81 -5.47
CA TYR A 30 3.42 12.79 -5.34
C TYR A 30 3.01 14.19 -4.89
N ALA A 31 2.43 14.95 -5.81
CA ALA A 31 1.92 16.27 -5.55
C ALA A 31 0.67 16.21 -4.65
N ALA A 32 0.50 17.26 -3.84
CA ALA A 32 -0.81 17.60 -3.30
C ALA A 32 -1.81 17.85 -4.46
N PRO A 33 -3.13 17.64 -4.26
CA PRO A 33 -4.13 18.05 -5.24
C PRO A 33 -4.01 19.55 -5.53
N GLU A 34 -4.11 19.96 -6.80
CA GLU A 34 -3.93 21.35 -7.26
C GLU A 34 -4.85 22.36 -6.54
N THR A 35 -5.99 21.89 -6.03
CA THR A 35 -6.96 22.66 -5.26
C THR A 35 -6.49 23.00 -3.83
N ALA A 36 -5.37 22.43 -3.36
CA ALA A 36 -4.75 22.72 -2.07
C ALA A 36 -3.75 23.88 -2.18
N ALA A 37 -4.27 25.10 -2.37
CA ALA A 37 -3.45 26.30 -2.43
C ALA A 37 -2.88 26.67 -1.05
N GLY A 38 -1.56 26.61 -0.89
CA GLY A 38 -0.85 27.03 0.33
C GLY A 38 0.54 26.39 0.49
N PRO A 39 1.36 26.87 1.44
CA PRO A 39 2.65 26.27 1.72
C PRO A 39 2.47 24.91 2.41
N THR A 40 2.91 23.84 1.74
CA THR A 40 2.82 22.46 2.21
C THR A 40 4.20 21.90 2.53
N GLN A 41 4.31 21.08 3.57
CA GLN A 41 5.55 20.39 3.93
C GLN A 41 5.89 19.34 2.87
N PHE A 42 7.18 19.25 2.57
CA PHE A 42 7.76 18.28 1.65
C PHE A 42 8.38 17.13 2.44
N VAL A 43 8.05 15.88 2.07
CA VAL A 43 8.41 14.69 2.83
C VAL A 43 9.12 13.69 1.94
N ARG A 44 10.43 13.57 2.12
CA ARG A 44 11.24 12.56 1.42
C ARG A 44 11.27 11.26 2.21
N THR A 45 10.91 10.14 1.61
CA THR A 45 10.97 8.81 2.24
C THR A 45 11.89 7.87 1.46
N VAL A 46 12.54 6.93 2.15
CA VAL A 46 13.62 6.11 1.55
C VAL A 46 13.40 4.63 1.83
N TYR A 47 13.28 3.86 0.75
CA TYR A 47 13.08 2.43 0.71
C TYR A 47 14.20 1.71 -0.05
N HIS A 48 14.34 0.41 0.19
CA HIS A 48 15.24 -0.46 -0.53
C HIS A 48 14.64 -1.85 -0.76
N ASN A 49 14.93 -2.43 -1.93
CA ASN A 49 14.71 -3.85 -2.21
C ASN A 49 16.01 -4.68 -2.09
N GLY A 50 17.16 -4.01 -1.93
CA GLY A 50 18.51 -4.59 -1.78
C GLY A 50 18.79 -5.39 -0.49
N ARG A 51 17.84 -6.18 0.01
CA ARG A 51 18.02 -7.09 1.16
C ARG A 51 18.34 -8.52 0.74
N SER A 52 17.88 -8.96 -0.43
CA SER A 52 18.23 -10.26 -1.03
C SER A 52 18.14 -10.21 -2.56
N ALA A 53 18.79 -11.16 -3.24
CA ALA A 53 18.69 -11.29 -4.70
C ALA A 53 17.26 -11.64 -5.19
N GLY A 54 16.40 -12.17 -4.32
CA GLY A 54 14.97 -12.35 -4.60
C GLY A 54 14.24 -11.01 -4.64
N LEU A 55 14.31 -10.24 -3.55
CA LEU A 55 13.65 -8.93 -3.43
C LEU A 55 14.14 -7.93 -4.49
N GLN A 56 15.42 -7.99 -4.88
CA GLN A 56 15.96 -7.18 -5.98
C GLN A 56 15.28 -7.45 -7.33
N LYS A 57 14.85 -8.69 -7.60
CA LYS A 57 14.11 -9.04 -8.83
C LYS A 57 12.64 -8.59 -8.80
N GLN A 58 12.10 -8.25 -7.62
CA GLN A 58 10.70 -7.83 -7.45
C GLN A 58 10.54 -6.30 -7.52
N ALA A 59 11.39 -5.61 -8.28
CA ALA A 59 11.45 -4.14 -8.35
C ALA A 59 10.10 -3.48 -8.71
N LEU A 60 9.47 -3.93 -9.81
CA LEU A 60 8.13 -3.49 -10.22
C LEU A 60 7.09 -3.58 -9.08
N GLU A 61 7.18 -4.64 -8.28
CA GLU A 61 6.23 -4.89 -7.21
C GLU A 61 6.50 -4.04 -5.96
N PHE A 62 7.76 -3.70 -5.68
CA PHE A 62 8.09 -2.66 -4.71
C PHE A 62 7.49 -1.32 -5.13
N GLU A 63 7.65 -0.94 -6.40
CA GLU A 63 7.10 0.28 -6.94
C GLU A 63 5.57 0.29 -6.93
N TYR A 64 4.91 -0.81 -7.31
CA TYR A 64 3.43 -0.90 -7.32
C TYR A 64 2.86 -0.71 -5.92
N GLN A 65 3.44 -1.39 -4.93
CA GLN A 65 2.99 -1.30 -3.55
C GLN A 65 3.31 0.07 -2.91
N LEU A 66 4.43 0.69 -3.27
CA LEU A 66 4.73 2.07 -2.87
C LEU A 66 3.77 3.06 -3.52
N ASP A 67 3.50 2.92 -4.82
CA ASP A 67 2.59 3.79 -5.57
C ASP A 67 1.15 3.69 -5.05
N GLY A 68 0.67 2.49 -4.72
CA GLY A 68 -0.62 2.28 -4.04
C GLY A 68 -0.70 2.94 -2.65
N GLN A 69 0.40 2.99 -1.89
CA GLN A 69 0.44 3.69 -0.59
C GLN A 69 0.51 5.22 -0.77
N TYR A 70 1.52 5.72 -1.49
CA TYR A 70 1.83 7.16 -1.51
C TYR A 70 0.89 7.98 -2.37
N SER A 71 0.25 7.41 -3.40
CA SER A 71 -0.82 8.10 -4.14
C SER A 71 -2.03 8.43 -3.26
N ILE A 72 -2.29 7.65 -2.20
CA ILE A 72 -3.36 7.92 -1.22
C ILE A 72 -2.84 8.84 -0.11
N LEU A 73 -1.60 8.64 0.36
CA LEU A 73 -0.99 9.48 1.38
C LEU A 73 -0.88 10.97 0.96
N ALA A 74 -0.52 11.24 -0.29
CA ALA A 74 -0.41 12.60 -0.85
C ALA A 74 -1.76 13.33 -1.03
N GLN A 75 -2.88 12.62 -0.88
CA GLN A 75 -4.22 13.22 -0.87
C GLN A 75 -4.75 13.47 0.55
N MET A 76 -4.07 12.98 1.60
CA MET A 76 -4.54 13.07 2.98
C MET A 76 -4.04 14.35 3.67
N PRO A 77 -4.93 15.17 4.28
CA PRO A 77 -4.53 16.32 5.10
C PRO A 77 -3.58 15.95 6.23
N ALA A 78 -2.62 16.82 6.55
CA ALA A 78 -1.61 16.55 7.58
C ALA A 78 -2.22 16.31 8.98
N LYS A 79 -3.33 17.00 9.33
CA LYS A 79 -4.07 16.73 10.56
C LYS A 79 -4.77 15.37 10.53
N THR A 80 -5.40 15.02 9.40
CA THR A 80 -6.03 13.69 9.22
C THR A 80 -5.01 12.57 9.35
N TYR A 81 -3.79 12.77 8.83
CA TYR A 81 -2.66 11.89 9.07
C TYR A 81 -2.38 11.78 10.58
N ALA A 82 -2.10 12.90 11.27
CA ALA A 82 -1.70 12.92 12.68
C ALA A 82 -2.75 12.31 13.63
N ASP A 83 -4.03 12.70 13.50
CA ASP A 83 -5.16 12.16 14.27
C ASP A 83 -5.20 10.62 14.20
N ALA A 84 -4.89 10.08 13.03
CA ALA A 84 -4.97 8.67 12.73
C ALA A 84 -3.67 7.90 13.06
N ARG A 85 -2.50 8.55 13.03
CA ARG A 85 -1.28 8.04 13.68
C ARG A 85 -1.50 7.85 15.17
N ASP A 86 -2.16 8.79 15.81
CA ASP A 86 -2.41 8.76 17.25
C ASP A 86 -3.49 7.75 17.63
N LEU A 87 -4.50 7.52 16.79
CA LEU A 87 -5.38 6.36 16.97
C LEU A 87 -4.60 5.04 16.85
N PHE A 88 -3.72 4.91 15.86
CA PHE A 88 -2.86 3.73 15.72
C PHE A 88 -1.92 3.54 16.94
N LYS A 89 -1.33 4.61 17.48
CA LYS A 89 -0.49 4.56 18.68
C LYS A 89 -1.29 4.09 19.92
N ARG A 90 -2.58 4.44 20.03
CA ARG A 90 -3.47 4.02 21.13
C ARG A 90 -4.10 2.63 20.95
N GLN A 91 -4.43 2.23 19.73
CA GLN A 91 -5.29 1.05 19.45
C GLN A 91 -4.63 -0.02 18.57
N GLY A 92 -3.39 0.18 18.13
CA GLY A 92 -2.68 -0.75 17.25
C GLY A 92 -3.30 -0.89 15.85
N ARG A 93 -3.06 -2.03 15.21
CA ARG A 93 -3.57 -2.33 13.86
C ARG A 93 -5.07 -2.66 13.91
N GLN A 94 -5.87 -1.82 13.27
CA GLN A 94 -7.31 -2.03 13.10
C GLN A 94 -7.65 -2.69 11.77
N GLY A 95 -8.92 -3.07 11.57
CA GLY A 95 -9.44 -3.53 10.27
C GLY A 95 -9.29 -5.03 9.96
N ALA A 96 -8.76 -5.86 10.87
CA ALA A 96 -8.51 -7.29 10.62
C ALA A 96 -9.71 -8.06 10.04
N ALA A 97 -10.94 -7.80 10.51
CA ALA A 97 -12.16 -8.43 9.98
C ALA A 97 -12.55 -7.95 8.57
N ALA A 98 -12.13 -6.75 8.14
CA ALA A 98 -12.29 -6.29 6.77
C ALA A 98 -11.21 -6.89 5.85
N THR A 99 -9.96 -6.96 6.32
CA THR A 99 -8.86 -7.69 5.65
C THR A 99 -9.22 -9.16 5.41
N GLN A 100 -9.76 -9.86 6.41
CA GLN A 100 -10.16 -11.26 6.26
C GLN A 100 -11.34 -11.44 5.28
N ARG A 101 -12.33 -10.55 5.31
CA ARG A 101 -13.43 -10.56 4.31
C ARG A 101 -12.91 -10.33 2.89
N ALA A 102 -11.97 -9.41 2.70
CA ALA A 102 -11.31 -9.17 1.42
C ALA A 102 -10.45 -10.38 0.97
N ARG A 103 -9.74 -11.03 1.89
CA ARG A 103 -8.97 -12.26 1.62
C ARG A 103 -9.87 -13.40 1.15
N THR A 104 -11.00 -13.63 1.83
CA THR A 104 -12.01 -14.63 1.41
C THR A 104 -12.63 -14.28 0.06
N GLN A 105 -12.90 -13.00 -0.21
CA GLN A 105 -13.44 -12.55 -1.50
C GLN A 105 -12.45 -12.83 -2.67
N LEU A 106 -11.15 -12.66 -2.45
CA LEU A 106 -10.12 -12.97 -3.44
C LEU A 106 -9.92 -14.49 -3.62
N GLU A 107 -9.92 -15.27 -2.53
CA GLU A 107 -9.91 -16.75 -2.59
C GLU A 107 -11.09 -17.27 -3.43
N ASN A 108 -12.30 -16.74 -3.20
CA ASN A 108 -13.49 -17.14 -3.94
C ASN A 108 -13.42 -16.78 -5.43
N ARG A 109 -12.87 -15.61 -5.79
CA ARG A 109 -12.65 -15.21 -7.19
C ARG A 109 -11.59 -16.08 -7.88
N LEU A 110 -10.48 -16.38 -7.21
CA LEU A 110 -9.47 -17.32 -7.71
C LEU A 110 -10.01 -18.74 -7.88
N THR A 111 -10.85 -19.20 -6.96
CA THR A 111 -11.53 -20.51 -7.04
C THR A 111 -12.44 -20.57 -8.27
N ALA A 112 -13.23 -19.51 -8.52
CA ALA A 112 -14.11 -19.43 -9.69
C ALA A 112 -13.31 -19.37 -11.01
N TYR A 113 -12.26 -18.55 -11.07
CA TYR A 113 -11.34 -18.48 -12.21
C TYR A 113 -10.73 -19.86 -12.51
N ARG A 114 -10.17 -20.54 -11.51
CA ARG A 114 -9.52 -21.84 -11.71
C ARG A 114 -10.48 -22.95 -12.08
N ALA A 115 -11.72 -22.92 -11.59
CA ALA A 115 -12.77 -23.88 -11.96
C ALA A 115 -13.29 -23.66 -13.39
N GLY A 116 -13.17 -22.44 -13.95
CA GLY A 116 -13.61 -22.10 -15.31
C GLY A 116 -12.90 -22.85 -16.44
N PHE A 117 -11.77 -23.52 -16.14
CA PHE A 117 -11.03 -24.35 -17.09
C PHE A 117 -11.58 -25.79 -17.23
N GLY A 118 -12.52 -26.21 -16.37
CA GLY A 118 -13.23 -27.49 -16.46
C GLY A 118 -12.42 -28.75 -16.11
N ASP A 119 -11.10 -28.65 -15.98
CA ASP A 119 -10.16 -29.74 -15.68
C ASP A 119 -10.05 -30.11 -14.18
N LEU A 120 -10.53 -29.25 -13.29
CA LEU A 120 -10.53 -29.46 -11.84
C LEU A 120 -11.93 -29.38 -11.24
N THR A 121 -12.19 -30.22 -10.23
CA THR A 121 -13.36 -30.03 -9.36
C THR A 121 -13.27 -28.71 -8.60
N ARG A 122 -14.42 -28.17 -8.16
CA ARG A 122 -14.48 -26.95 -7.34
C ARG A 122 -13.70 -27.05 -6.03
N ALA A 123 -13.48 -28.26 -5.51
CA ALA A 123 -12.63 -28.50 -4.33
C ALA A 123 -11.14 -28.28 -4.67
N GLN A 124 -10.62 -28.98 -5.70
CA GLN A 124 -9.23 -28.84 -6.15
C GLN A 124 -8.92 -27.41 -6.62
N ALA A 125 -9.85 -26.76 -7.33
CA ALA A 125 -9.73 -25.35 -7.72
C ALA A 125 -9.63 -24.41 -6.50
N ARG A 126 -10.29 -24.75 -5.38
CA ARG A 126 -10.18 -24.01 -4.12
C ARG A 126 -8.87 -24.27 -3.40
N GLU A 127 -8.36 -25.49 -3.42
CA GLU A 127 -7.05 -25.84 -2.84
C GLU A 127 -5.91 -25.12 -3.58
N TRP A 128 -5.95 -25.12 -4.91
CA TRP A 128 -5.08 -24.29 -5.76
C TRP A 128 -5.20 -22.80 -5.39
N ALA A 129 -6.41 -22.27 -5.24
CA ALA A 129 -6.62 -20.88 -4.86
C ALA A 129 -6.07 -20.57 -3.45
N ARG A 130 -6.29 -21.45 -2.47
CA ARG A 130 -5.72 -21.32 -1.11
C ARG A 130 -4.19 -21.35 -1.10
N ALA A 131 -3.57 -22.15 -1.98
CA ALA A 131 -2.12 -22.18 -2.13
C ALA A 131 -1.58 -20.90 -2.78
N ALA A 132 -2.20 -20.39 -3.85
CA ALA A 132 -1.84 -19.11 -4.47
C ALA A 132 -2.00 -17.94 -3.47
N MET A 133 -3.06 -17.97 -2.66
CA MET A 133 -3.31 -17.00 -1.59
C MET A 133 -2.26 -17.02 -0.46
N LYS A 134 -1.29 -17.96 -0.43
CA LYS A 134 -0.13 -17.89 0.48
C LYS A 134 0.93 -16.89 0.01
N GLN A 135 1.04 -16.64 -1.30
CA GLN A 135 2.07 -15.76 -1.87
C GLN A 135 1.70 -14.28 -1.80
N VAL A 136 0.43 -13.95 -1.52
CA VAL A 136 -0.08 -12.58 -1.55
C VAL A 136 -0.59 -12.07 -0.20
N ALA A 137 -0.18 -10.85 0.12
CA ALA A 137 -0.89 -9.98 1.04
C ALA A 137 -2.08 -9.36 0.31
N ILE A 138 -3.18 -9.11 1.02
CA ILE A 138 -4.19 -8.16 0.56
C ILE A 138 -3.62 -6.76 0.84
N LEU A 139 -3.54 -5.91 -0.18
CA LEU A 139 -3.00 -4.57 0.01
C LEU A 139 -3.94 -3.70 0.84
N HIS A 140 -3.31 -2.83 1.60
CA HIS A 140 -3.95 -1.75 2.32
C HIS A 140 -3.37 -0.46 1.78
N ASN A 141 -4.13 0.63 1.92
CA ASN A 141 -3.56 1.96 1.82
C ASN A 141 -2.60 2.13 3.02
N PRO A 142 -1.97 3.30 3.26
CA PRO A 142 -1.08 3.43 4.40
C PRO A 142 -1.77 3.29 5.78
N ASP A 143 -3.05 2.90 5.88
CA ASP A 143 -3.87 2.56 7.07
C ASP A 143 -3.24 1.60 8.11
N GLN A 144 -2.07 1.01 7.83
CA GLN A 144 -1.13 0.37 8.77
C GLN A 144 -1.18 0.79 10.28
N ILE A 145 -0.92 2.05 10.67
CA ILE A 145 -0.73 3.22 9.82
C ILE A 145 -1.57 4.43 10.26
N LEU A 146 -2.66 4.65 9.49
CA LEU A 146 -3.53 5.83 9.43
C LEU A 146 -4.99 5.59 9.84
N GLY A 147 -5.25 4.69 10.80
CA GLY A 147 -6.39 4.73 11.75
C GLY A 147 -7.84 5.03 11.28
N GLY A 148 -8.16 5.12 9.99
CA GLY A 148 -9.37 5.80 9.52
C GLY A 148 -10.10 5.05 8.41
N HIS A 149 -9.39 4.46 7.44
CA HIS A 149 -10.00 3.65 6.40
C HIS A 149 -9.71 2.17 6.61
N LEU A 150 -10.58 1.53 7.41
CA LEU A 150 -10.56 0.09 7.72
C LEU A 150 -10.78 -0.82 6.49
N ALA A 151 -10.84 -0.27 5.27
CA ALA A 151 -11.11 -0.99 4.03
C ALA A 151 -9.80 -1.23 3.27
N PRO A 152 -9.45 -2.50 2.97
CA PRO A 152 -8.36 -2.83 2.06
C PRO A 152 -8.51 -2.18 0.67
N SER A 153 -7.39 -1.95 0.00
CA SER A 153 -7.34 -1.31 -1.32
C SER A 153 -8.11 -2.11 -2.36
N ARG A 154 -8.86 -1.42 -3.21
CA ARG A 154 -9.75 -2.01 -4.23
C ARG A 154 -9.60 -1.33 -5.58
N ASP A 155 -9.89 -2.07 -6.64
CA ASP A 155 -9.99 -1.55 -8.00
C ASP A 155 -11.34 -0.82 -8.25
N ASP A 156 -11.53 -0.34 -9.48
CA ASP A 156 -12.76 0.29 -10.00
C ASP A 156 -14.02 -0.59 -9.86
N ARG A 157 -13.85 -1.90 -9.71
CA ARG A 157 -14.90 -2.93 -9.60
C ARG A 157 -15.06 -3.45 -8.17
N GLY A 158 -14.43 -2.79 -7.19
CA GLY A 158 -14.45 -3.19 -5.79
C GLY A 158 -13.71 -4.51 -5.49
N THR A 159 -12.85 -4.99 -6.39
CA THR A 159 -12.01 -6.19 -6.18
C THR A 159 -10.88 -5.87 -5.21
N PRO A 160 -10.65 -6.68 -4.15
CA PRO A 160 -9.45 -6.54 -3.32
C PRO A 160 -8.18 -6.68 -4.14
N ILE A 161 -7.26 -5.73 -4.00
CA ILE A 161 -5.98 -5.76 -4.73
C ILE A 161 -4.96 -6.58 -3.93
N PRO A 162 -4.39 -7.66 -4.50
CA PRO A 162 -3.26 -8.36 -3.90
C PRO A 162 -1.95 -7.66 -4.22
N GLY A 163 -0.99 -7.85 -3.32
CA GLY A 163 0.43 -7.57 -3.55
C GLY A 163 1.26 -8.72 -3.00
N ASP A 164 2.47 -8.88 -3.52
CA ASP A 164 3.40 -9.92 -3.11
C ASP A 164 3.72 -9.82 -1.60
N HIS A 165 3.59 -10.94 -0.89
CA HIS A 165 3.74 -11.00 0.56
C HIS A 165 5.20 -10.74 1.02
N PRO A 166 6.24 -11.36 0.43
CA PRO A 166 7.64 -10.96 0.63
C PRO A 166 7.91 -9.46 0.47
N VAL A 167 7.41 -8.83 -0.60
CA VAL A 167 7.57 -7.38 -0.83
C VAL A 167 6.86 -6.57 0.24
N ASN A 168 5.59 -6.87 0.52
CA ASN A 168 4.79 -6.17 1.54
C ASN A 168 5.42 -6.25 2.93
N SER A 169 5.98 -7.42 3.28
CA SER A 169 6.74 -7.61 4.52
C SER A 169 8.04 -6.77 4.53
N SER A 170 8.77 -6.73 3.42
CA SER A 170 9.98 -5.92 3.28
C SER A 170 9.69 -4.42 3.40
N LEU A 171 8.62 -3.92 2.78
CA LEU A 171 8.17 -2.53 2.92
C LEU A 171 7.69 -2.24 4.36
N GLY A 172 6.89 -3.13 4.95
CA GLY A 172 6.43 -3.02 6.33
C GLY A 172 7.58 -2.91 7.34
N SER A 173 8.69 -3.63 7.12
CA SER A 173 9.91 -3.54 7.96
C SER A 173 10.63 -2.18 7.87
N GLN A 174 10.37 -1.39 6.83
CA GLN A 174 10.99 -0.09 6.57
C GLN A 174 10.06 1.08 6.94
N ASN A 175 8.75 0.83 7.02
CA ASN A 175 7.74 1.85 7.29
C ASN A 175 7.89 2.56 8.64
N ARG A 176 8.57 1.97 9.66
CA ARG A 176 8.80 2.68 10.94
C ARG A 176 9.62 3.96 10.76
N THR A 177 10.83 3.89 10.20
CA THR A 177 11.68 5.10 10.04
C THR A 177 11.15 6.06 9.00
N ASN A 178 10.40 5.59 8.00
CA ASN A 178 9.73 6.50 7.07
C ASN A 178 8.55 7.21 7.77
N ALA A 179 7.76 6.52 8.60
CA ALA A 179 6.71 7.16 9.41
C ALA A 179 7.27 8.20 10.39
N GLU A 180 8.41 7.94 11.06
CA GLU A 180 9.07 8.91 11.95
C GLU A 180 9.39 10.26 11.24
N VAL A 181 9.66 10.24 9.93
CA VAL A 181 9.87 11.46 9.11
C VAL A 181 8.56 12.09 8.61
N ILE A 182 7.50 11.30 8.43
CA ILE A 182 6.17 11.81 8.03
C ILE A 182 5.42 12.40 9.24
N ASP A 183 5.44 11.76 10.41
CA ASP A 183 4.95 12.28 11.70
C ASP A 183 5.56 13.69 11.94
N ALA A 184 6.89 13.83 11.92
CA ALA A 184 7.57 15.12 12.14
C ALA A 184 7.31 16.19 11.06
N ALA A 185 6.84 15.81 9.87
CA ALA A 185 6.42 16.75 8.83
C ALA A 185 4.94 17.17 9.00
N ALA A 186 4.09 16.24 9.42
CA ALA A 186 2.69 16.52 9.73
C ALA A 186 2.58 17.52 10.90
N ASP A 187 3.35 17.30 11.97
CA ASP A 187 3.42 18.18 13.14
C ASP A 187 3.76 19.62 12.72
N ARG A 188 4.86 19.82 11.99
CA ARG A 188 5.24 21.15 11.47
C ARG A 188 4.18 21.79 10.57
N GLN A 189 3.47 21.00 9.77
CA GLN A 189 2.40 21.52 8.91
C GLN A 189 1.18 21.98 9.73
N ILE A 190 0.87 21.29 10.84
CA ILE A 190 -0.19 21.64 11.79
C ILE A 190 0.21 22.89 12.58
N GLU A 191 1.44 22.95 13.11
CA GLU A 191 2.02 24.13 13.78
C GLU A 191 2.00 25.37 12.89
N SER A 192 2.23 25.21 11.58
CA SER A 192 2.15 26.28 10.58
C SER A 192 0.72 26.69 10.20
N GLY A 193 -0.32 26.17 10.86
CA GLY A 193 -1.75 26.39 10.53
C GLY A 193 -2.27 25.63 9.29
N ASN A 194 -1.38 25.01 8.52
CA ASN A 194 -1.66 24.35 7.25
C ASN A 194 -2.06 22.87 7.38
N GLY A 195 -2.40 22.41 8.59
CA GLY A 195 -2.80 21.03 8.89
C GLY A 195 -4.02 20.53 8.12
N HIS A 196 -4.83 21.44 7.56
CA HIS A 196 -5.98 21.15 6.71
C HIS A 196 -5.58 20.83 5.25
N LEU A 197 -4.37 21.20 4.82
CA LEU A 197 -3.79 20.84 3.53
C LEU A 197 -3.09 19.46 3.64
N PRO A 198 -2.96 18.71 2.53
CA PRO A 198 -2.11 17.52 2.47
C PRO A 198 -0.61 17.88 2.36
N MET A 199 0.24 16.87 2.47
CA MET A 199 1.70 16.99 2.31
C MET A 199 2.16 16.55 0.91
N ARG A 200 3.29 17.10 0.44
CA ARG A 200 3.97 16.64 -0.78
C ARG A 200 4.97 15.52 -0.43
N PHE A 201 5.04 14.49 -1.25
CA PHE A 201 5.95 13.35 -1.01
C PHE A 201 6.95 13.14 -2.14
N GLN A 202 8.16 12.69 -1.79
CA GLN A 202 9.16 12.18 -2.74
C GLN A 202 9.66 10.81 -2.24
N VAL A 203 9.42 9.75 -3.01
CA VAL A 203 9.61 8.36 -2.54
C VAL A 203 10.77 7.69 -3.26
N VAL A 204 11.88 7.51 -2.55
CA VAL A 204 13.12 6.93 -3.11
C VAL A 204 13.11 5.41 -2.97
N LEU A 205 13.35 4.68 -4.06
CA LEU A 205 13.72 3.26 -4.03
C LEU A 205 15.19 3.08 -4.41
N THR A 206 15.87 2.08 -3.81
CA THR A 206 17.23 1.71 -4.22
C THR A 206 17.53 0.21 -4.04
N ASN A 207 18.30 -0.34 -4.98
CA ASN A 207 18.85 -1.70 -4.91
C ASN A 207 20.08 -1.81 -3.99
N ARG A 208 20.61 -0.68 -3.47
CA ARG A 208 21.85 -0.60 -2.69
C ARG A 208 21.58 -0.20 -1.23
N ARG A 209 21.46 -1.18 -0.32
CA ARG A 209 21.27 -0.93 1.14
C ARG A 209 22.30 0.04 1.75
N ARG A 210 23.54 0.06 1.23
CA ARG A 210 24.59 1.00 1.67
C ARG A 210 24.26 2.48 1.39
N ASN A 211 23.47 2.78 0.37
CA ASN A 211 23.12 4.16 0.00
C ASN A 211 22.11 4.80 0.98
N ILE A 212 21.38 4.02 1.78
CA ILE A 212 20.26 4.49 2.62
C ILE A 212 20.67 5.63 3.56
N ARG A 213 21.81 5.53 4.26
CA ARG A 213 22.25 6.58 5.19
C ARG A 213 22.45 7.93 4.49
N ARG A 214 23.06 7.93 3.30
CA ARG A 214 23.26 9.13 2.47
C ARG A 214 21.94 9.67 1.90
N LEU A 215 21.06 8.79 1.43
CA LEU A 215 19.73 9.18 0.93
C LEU A 215 18.82 9.75 2.03
N ARG A 216 18.95 9.26 3.27
CA ARG A 216 18.26 9.79 4.45
C ARG A 216 18.84 11.12 4.93
N ALA A 217 20.15 11.34 4.79
CA ALA A 217 20.76 12.66 5.02
C ALA A 217 20.32 13.76 4.02
N GLN A 218 19.56 13.41 2.98
CA GLN A 218 18.90 14.34 2.05
C GLN A 218 17.41 14.57 2.40
N GLN A 219 16.90 14.02 3.50
CA GLN A 219 15.58 14.35 4.01
C GLN A 219 15.64 15.73 4.70
N PRO A 220 14.59 16.57 4.61
CA PRO A 220 14.53 17.78 5.43
C PRO A 220 14.59 17.40 6.91
N PRO A 221 15.27 18.18 7.77
CA PRO A 221 15.63 17.75 9.11
C PRO A 221 14.40 17.34 9.94
N PRO A 222 14.46 16.21 10.69
CA PRO A 222 13.45 15.88 11.68
C PRO A 222 13.34 16.97 12.76
N ALA A 223 12.18 17.07 13.41
CA ALA A 223 12.08 17.77 14.68
C ALA A 223 12.95 17.07 15.76
N LEU A 224 13.31 17.80 16.82
CA LEU A 224 14.16 17.27 17.88
C LEU A 224 13.51 16.07 18.59
N GLN A 225 14.32 15.07 18.94
CA GLN A 225 13.85 13.75 19.32
C GLN A 225 13.15 13.72 20.68
N ARG A 226 12.00 13.04 20.76
CA ARG A 226 11.52 12.43 22.01
C ARG A 226 12.14 11.03 22.17
N PRO A 227 12.45 10.55 23.40
CA PRO A 227 13.11 9.25 23.60
C PRO A 227 12.25 8.08 23.08
N ALA A 228 12.90 7.12 22.43
CA ALA A 228 12.26 5.91 21.93
C ALA A 228 12.56 4.71 22.83
N ALA A 229 11.53 3.91 23.15
CA ALA A 229 11.68 2.61 23.80
C ALA A 229 12.08 1.52 22.79
N ASP A 230 12.89 0.56 23.25
CA ASP A 230 13.45 -0.54 22.47
C ASP A 230 12.49 -1.76 22.37
N LEU A 231 12.56 -2.48 21.24
CA LEU A 231 12.02 -3.83 21.07
C LEU A 231 12.72 -4.58 19.92
N GLY A 232 13.62 -5.51 20.28
CA GLY A 232 13.69 -6.91 19.81
C GLY A 232 13.74 -7.25 18.31
N SER A 233 14.66 -8.16 17.90
CA SER A 233 14.77 -8.62 16.51
C SER A 233 15.08 -10.12 16.36
N HIS A 234 14.51 -10.76 15.32
CA HIS A 234 14.74 -12.16 14.95
C HIS A 234 14.83 -12.35 13.41
N GLN A 235 15.38 -13.47 12.95
CA GLN A 235 15.73 -13.78 11.53
C GLN A 235 15.47 -15.26 11.20
N HIS A 236 15.34 -15.66 9.92
CA HIS A 236 15.63 -17.00 9.34
C HIS A 236 15.51 -16.99 7.76
N THR A 237 15.60 -18.15 7.07
CA THR A 237 16.08 -18.38 5.65
C THR A 237 15.29 -19.53 4.92
N VAL A 238 15.34 -19.97 3.64
CA VAL A 238 15.89 -19.73 2.23
C VAL A 238 15.33 -20.92 1.35
N PRO A 239 15.26 -21.04 -0.03
CA PRO A 239 15.68 -20.24 -1.23
C PRO A 239 14.44 -19.72 -2.05
N THR A 240 14.28 -19.47 -3.38
CA THR A 240 14.94 -19.64 -4.73
C THR A 240 14.93 -21.05 -5.41
N PRO A 241 14.92 -21.23 -6.77
CA PRO A 241 14.79 -20.31 -7.95
C PRO A 241 13.61 -20.67 -8.93
N PRO A 242 13.60 -20.43 -10.27
CA PRO A 242 13.23 -19.15 -10.93
C PRO A 242 12.22 -19.19 -12.15
N SER A 243 11.57 -18.05 -12.46
CA SER A 243 11.23 -17.44 -13.81
C SER A 243 10.58 -18.27 -14.97
N PRO A 244 10.06 -17.65 -16.08
CA PRO A 244 9.90 -16.23 -16.46
C PRO A 244 8.44 -15.80 -16.76
N SER A 245 8.24 -14.61 -17.34
CA SER A 245 6.93 -14.10 -17.81
C SER A 245 6.72 -14.28 -19.32
N THR A 246 5.46 -14.49 -19.73
CA THR A 246 4.99 -14.68 -21.12
C THR A 246 3.61 -14.01 -21.31
N PRO A 247 3.06 -13.87 -22.54
CA PRO A 247 1.83 -13.10 -22.76
C PRO A 247 0.59 -13.73 -22.11
N LEU A 248 -0.53 -13.02 -22.16
CA LEU A 248 -1.81 -13.38 -21.52
C LEU A 248 -2.23 -14.82 -21.86
N SER A 249 -1.92 -15.76 -20.97
CA SER A 249 -2.05 -17.19 -21.25
C SER A 249 -3.51 -17.61 -21.37
N THR A 250 -3.85 -18.16 -22.52
CA THR A 250 -5.14 -18.83 -22.78
C THR A 250 -5.16 -20.28 -22.28
N GLY A 251 -4.03 -20.81 -21.83
CA GLY A 251 -3.93 -22.12 -21.18
C GLY A 251 -4.22 -22.07 -19.67
N PRO A 252 -4.42 -23.24 -19.02
CA PRO A 252 -4.65 -23.31 -17.58
C PRO A 252 -3.47 -22.70 -16.79
N PRO A 253 -3.75 -22.02 -15.67
CA PRO A 253 -2.73 -21.27 -14.94
C PRO A 253 -1.76 -22.20 -14.20
N PRO A 254 -0.51 -21.75 -13.94
CA PRO A 254 0.57 -22.60 -13.44
C PRO A 254 0.34 -23.13 -12.01
N ALA A 255 1.26 -23.97 -11.55
CA ALA A 255 1.22 -24.56 -10.22
C ALA A 255 1.17 -23.46 -9.13
N ALA A 256 0.24 -23.60 -8.16
CA ALA A 256 -0.11 -22.51 -7.25
C ALA A 256 1.04 -21.94 -6.40
N ALA A 257 2.15 -22.67 -6.25
CA ALA A 257 3.34 -22.21 -5.55
C ALA A 257 4.18 -21.18 -6.35
N SER A 258 4.06 -21.12 -7.68
CA SER A 258 4.82 -20.19 -8.54
C SER A 258 4.07 -18.89 -8.86
N ILE A 259 2.84 -18.73 -8.37
CA ILE A 259 1.94 -17.61 -8.71
C ILE A 259 2.27 -16.37 -7.88
N THR A 260 2.57 -15.27 -8.55
CA THR A 260 2.82 -13.96 -7.95
C THR A 260 1.53 -13.13 -7.82
N ALA A 261 1.60 -11.98 -7.14
CA ALA A 261 0.52 -11.00 -7.17
C ALA A 261 0.29 -10.40 -8.57
N ALA A 262 1.30 -10.35 -9.45
CA ALA A 262 1.14 -9.87 -10.81
C ALA A 262 0.23 -10.80 -11.61
N ASP A 263 0.52 -12.10 -11.55
CA ASP A 263 -0.30 -13.14 -12.19
C ASP A 263 -1.76 -13.09 -11.68
N ILE A 264 -1.98 -12.97 -10.36
CA ILE A 264 -3.34 -12.87 -9.81
C ILE A 264 -4.08 -11.60 -10.29
N ARG A 265 -3.39 -10.44 -10.37
CA ARG A 265 -3.98 -9.21 -10.92
C ARG A 265 -4.34 -9.39 -12.40
N GLN A 266 -3.47 -10.05 -13.18
CA GLN A 266 -3.68 -10.33 -14.59
C GLN A 266 -4.85 -11.31 -14.82
N PHE A 267 -4.85 -12.47 -14.14
CA PHE A 267 -5.88 -13.51 -14.22
C PHE A 267 -7.29 -12.98 -13.91
N LEU A 268 -7.39 -12.10 -12.91
CA LEU A 268 -8.67 -11.54 -12.46
C LEU A 268 -8.98 -10.15 -13.04
N ASN A 269 -8.15 -9.63 -13.96
CA ASN A 269 -8.26 -8.30 -14.55
C ASN A 269 -8.45 -7.19 -13.49
N ILE A 270 -7.65 -7.27 -12.42
CA ILE A 270 -7.63 -6.33 -11.29
C ILE A 270 -6.76 -5.15 -11.69
N ARG A 271 -7.36 -3.96 -11.68
CA ARG A 271 -6.68 -2.71 -12.02
C ARG A 271 -6.04 -2.08 -10.77
N LYS A 272 -5.04 -1.23 -10.96
CA LYS A 272 -4.63 -0.27 -9.92
C LYS A 272 -5.86 0.57 -9.50
N PRO A 273 -5.99 1.04 -8.24
CA PRO A 273 -7.08 1.95 -7.91
C PRO A 273 -7.04 3.17 -8.82
N ALA A 274 -8.19 3.57 -9.36
CA ALA A 274 -8.32 4.93 -9.85
C ALA A 274 -8.05 5.89 -8.68
N ALA A 275 -7.37 7.01 -8.94
CA ALA A 275 -7.33 8.10 -7.97
C ALA A 275 -8.79 8.47 -7.63
N ALA A 276 -9.12 8.52 -6.34
CA ALA A 276 -10.51 8.64 -5.91
C ALA A 276 -11.17 9.86 -6.57
N PRO A 277 -12.37 9.73 -7.16
CA PRO A 277 -13.01 10.84 -7.83
C PRO A 277 -13.18 11.99 -6.83
N ARG A 278 -12.72 13.20 -7.21
CA ARG A 278 -12.76 14.41 -6.38
C ARG A 278 -14.17 14.57 -5.79
N ARG A 279 -14.36 14.26 -4.51
CA ARG A 279 -15.57 14.62 -3.78
C ARG A 279 -15.61 16.14 -3.72
N GLN A 280 -16.48 16.74 -4.53
CA GLN A 280 -16.76 18.16 -4.43
C GLN A 280 -17.27 18.45 -3.00
N PRO A 281 -16.76 19.49 -2.33
CA PRO A 281 -17.29 19.91 -1.03
C PRO A 281 -18.67 20.55 -1.25
N GLY A 282 -19.71 19.73 -1.24
CA GLY A 282 -21.07 20.11 -1.61
C GLY A 282 -22.13 19.65 -0.60
N VAL A 283 -22.71 20.63 0.09
CA VAL A 283 -23.93 20.56 0.91
C VAL A 283 -23.91 19.61 2.12
N LEU A 284 -24.02 20.22 3.32
CA LEU A 284 -24.32 19.54 4.57
C LEU A 284 -25.78 19.03 4.57
N GLY A 285 -26.00 17.83 4.03
CA GLY A 285 -27.32 17.19 3.97
C GLY A 285 -27.84 16.85 5.37
N VAL A 286 -28.82 17.62 5.86
CA VAL A 286 -29.46 17.40 7.17
C VAL A 286 -30.23 16.08 7.15
N PHE A 287 -29.70 15.05 7.83
CA PHE A 287 -30.46 13.85 8.17
C PHE A 287 -31.50 14.18 9.24
N ARG A 288 -32.68 14.62 8.78
CA ARG A 288 -33.88 14.68 9.62
C ARG A 288 -34.21 13.28 10.14
N THR A 289 -34.42 13.16 11.45
CA THR A 289 -34.98 11.96 12.07
C THR A 289 -36.35 11.65 11.47
N VAL A 290 -36.47 10.53 10.75
CA VAL A 290 -37.78 9.99 10.34
C VAL A 290 -38.21 8.96 11.37
N CYS A 291 -38.96 9.41 12.37
CA CYS A 291 -39.69 8.51 13.26
C CYS A 291 -40.79 7.83 12.46
N PHE A 292 -40.84 6.49 12.47
CA PHE A 292 -41.96 5.74 11.91
C PHE A 292 -43.19 5.91 12.81
N GLY A 293 -44.10 6.80 12.42
CA GLY A 293 -45.41 6.94 13.05
C GLY A 293 -46.34 5.81 12.61
N VAL A 294 -46.62 4.86 13.51
CA VAL A 294 -47.75 3.93 13.36
C VAL A 294 -48.96 4.59 14.03
N SER A 295 -50.07 4.73 13.30
CA SER A 295 -51.32 5.27 13.86
C SER A 295 -52.54 4.77 13.10
N GLY A 296 -53.49 4.21 13.86
CA GLY A 296 -54.71 3.58 13.35
C GLY A 296 -55.08 2.39 14.24
N ARG A 297 -56.27 2.34 14.85
CA ARG A 297 -57.37 3.33 14.91
C ARG A 297 -58.02 3.28 16.30
N LEU A 298 -58.66 4.35 16.73
CA LEU A 298 -59.69 4.26 17.77
C LEU A 298 -60.98 3.69 17.15
N SER A 299 -61.69 2.87 17.92
CA SER A 299 -63.15 2.82 17.94
C SER A 299 -63.59 2.35 19.34
N ALA A 300 -64.74 2.83 19.82
CA ALA A 300 -65.19 2.60 21.18
C ALA A 300 -66.07 1.35 21.34
N ALA A 301 -65.89 0.65 22.46
CA ALA A 301 -66.90 0.00 23.27
C ALA A 301 -66.28 -0.32 24.65
#